data_AF-A0A847EYE7-F1
#
_entry.id   AF-A0A847EYE7-F1
#
_cell.length_a   1.000
_cell.length_b   1.000
_cell.length_c   1.000
_cell.angle_alpha   90.00
_cell.angle_beta   90.00
_cell.angle_gamma   90.00
#
_symmetry.space_group_name_H-M   'P 1'
#
loop_
_entity.id
_entity.type
_entity.pdbx_description
1 polymer ?
#
loop_
_entity_poly.entity_id
_entity_poly.type
_entity_poly.pdbx_seq_one_letter_code
_entity_poly.pdbx_strand_id
1 'polypeptide(L)'
;EKPFGSLASRTIGDIYGENTKDGRIGKNGLEMHYDSLLRGDKGLCVRQKVAGEYISVITQAPKDGLDLITTLDIYLQDIVEASLRRELSRINAVSGTVVLMKVKTGEVLAISNLAVADSGVYRESQNFAISDQSEPGSTFKTFSMMVALEDGLVHPDDSVQTGSGRMPMYGRTMTDHNWDKGGYHMLTAARSIWFSSNIGISTLIDKHYHTNPSRFVDGLYRMGLNKPMDLEIPGGGKPRIPHPKDKHRYWAKTDLPWMSIGYVTQMPPIYTLAFYNAIANDGKLMKPYFVKALSKDGADVKTFEPTVVNEAICSKKTLVEIRRMLDSVVVHGTGKNIMSPVVPIAGKTGTAQLSKGAAGYQSGGKSHQVSFCGYFPADHPEYSAIVVIRQPRSELPSGGRQAGGVFKDIAERICAREWRVKPGARSDSLPSIQPPVMYGQASLTKRVLRHFDIPQTEANKPSSDWVGVKNTGKRVELTYLDMADRLVPDVRRMGARDAAYLLGSRGLSVNLSGKGRVVSQSISPGSLYNKGQTITLHLE
;
A
#
# COMPACT_ATOMS: atom_id res chain seq x y z
N GLU A 1 -1.25 -10.32 -29.67
CA GLU A 1 -2.38 -10.85 -28.87
C GLU A 1 -2.36 -10.19 -27.48
N LYS A 2 -3.47 -10.20 -26.73
CA LYS A 2 -3.54 -9.66 -25.36
C LYS A 2 -3.94 -10.76 -24.38
N PRO A 3 -2.98 -11.52 -23.82
CA PRO A 3 -3.28 -12.72 -23.03
C PRO A 3 -4.06 -12.42 -21.74
N PHE A 4 -3.89 -11.22 -21.17
CA PHE A 4 -4.58 -10.76 -19.96
C PHE A 4 -5.80 -9.89 -20.25
N GLY A 5 -6.36 -10.01 -21.46
CA GLY A 5 -7.60 -9.34 -21.85
C GLY A 5 -7.49 -7.82 -21.76
N SER A 6 -8.31 -7.21 -20.90
CA SER A 6 -8.45 -5.75 -20.79
C SER A 6 -7.53 -5.09 -19.75
N LEU A 7 -6.75 -5.85 -18.97
CA LEU A 7 -5.92 -5.29 -17.90
C LEU A 7 -4.96 -4.24 -18.45
N ALA A 8 -4.99 -3.04 -17.85
CA ALA A 8 -4.18 -1.89 -18.25
C ALA A 8 -4.24 -1.54 -19.76
N SER A 9 -5.27 -2.00 -20.47
CA SER A 9 -5.28 -1.99 -21.95
C SER A 9 -5.11 -0.61 -22.54
N ARG A 10 -5.59 0.45 -21.87
CA ARG A 10 -5.41 1.82 -22.33
C ARG A 10 -4.01 2.39 -22.11
N THR A 11 -3.29 1.90 -21.10
CA THR A 11 -1.90 2.26 -20.84
C THR A 11 -0.97 1.50 -21.79
N ILE A 12 -1.17 0.18 -21.90
CA ILE A 12 -0.41 -0.67 -22.83
C ILE A 12 -0.61 -0.17 -24.26
N GLY A 13 -1.85 0.03 -24.67
CA GLY A 13 -2.19 0.52 -25.99
C GLY A 13 -2.85 -0.53 -26.87
N ASP A 14 -3.40 -0.07 -27.99
CA ASP A 14 -3.87 -0.93 -29.07
C ASP A 14 -3.00 -0.70 -30.31
N ILE A 15 -3.11 -1.61 -31.28
CA ILE A 15 -2.57 -1.44 -32.63
C ILE A 15 -3.71 -1.21 -33.62
N TYR A 16 -3.45 -0.47 -34.70
CA TYR A 16 -4.29 -0.45 -35.88
C TYR A 16 -4.24 -1.83 -36.57
N GLY A 17 -5.33 -2.20 -37.24
CA GLY A 17 -5.39 -3.44 -38.02
C GLY A 17 -4.38 -3.45 -39.18
N GLU A 18 -4.13 -4.62 -39.74
CA GLU A 18 -3.05 -4.89 -40.72
C GLU A 18 -3.15 -4.15 -42.07
N ASN A 19 -4.25 -3.42 -42.31
CA ASN A 19 -4.52 -2.74 -43.59
C ASN A 19 -3.81 -1.38 -43.75
N THR A 20 -2.82 -1.05 -42.91
CA THR A 20 -2.01 0.15 -43.15
C THR A 20 -0.82 -0.20 -44.06
N LYS A 21 -0.41 0.74 -44.93
CA LYS A 21 0.80 0.57 -45.76
C LYS A 21 2.05 0.24 -44.92
N ASP A 22 2.05 0.62 -43.64
CA ASP A 22 3.15 0.44 -42.70
C ASP A 22 3.04 -0.80 -41.80
N GLY A 23 1.99 -1.63 -41.96
CA GLY A 23 1.78 -2.86 -41.18
C GLY A 23 0.98 -2.63 -39.90
N ARG A 24 1.34 -3.30 -38.81
CA ARG A 24 0.75 -3.05 -37.47
C ARG A 24 1.37 -1.78 -36.90
N ILE A 25 0.55 -0.77 -36.61
CA ILE A 25 0.97 0.53 -36.07
C ILE A 25 0.34 0.74 -34.69
N GLY A 26 1.09 1.18 -33.71
CA GLY A 26 0.60 1.59 -32.39
C GLY A 26 -0.42 2.72 -32.47
N LYS A 27 -1.61 2.50 -31.93
CA LYS A 27 -2.75 3.43 -31.95
C LYS A 27 -2.78 4.37 -30.74
N ASN A 28 -2.37 3.89 -29.57
CA ASN A 28 -2.35 4.65 -28.33
C ASN A 28 -1.41 3.99 -27.29
N GLY A 29 -1.24 4.60 -26.12
CA GLY A 29 -0.48 4.00 -25.02
C GLY A 29 1.01 3.84 -25.32
N LEU A 30 1.62 2.85 -24.67
CA LEU A 30 3.02 2.45 -24.89
C LEU A 30 3.24 1.93 -26.30
N GLU A 31 2.28 1.21 -26.88
CA GLU A 31 2.30 0.76 -28.28
C GLU A 31 2.56 1.93 -29.24
N MET A 32 1.88 3.06 -29.04
CA MET A 32 2.08 4.25 -29.87
C MET A 32 3.40 4.97 -29.56
N HIS A 33 3.80 5.04 -28.29
CA HIS A 33 5.03 5.73 -27.91
C HIS A 33 6.28 5.04 -28.46
N TYR A 34 6.29 3.71 -28.36
CA TYR A 34 7.43 2.86 -28.72
C TYR A 34 7.27 2.15 -30.06
N ASP A 35 6.27 2.53 -30.88
CA ASP A 35 5.92 1.89 -32.16
C ASP A 35 7.16 1.60 -33.04
N SER A 36 8.02 2.60 -33.21
CA SER A 36 9.23 2.48 -34.03
C SER A 36 10.21 1.41 -33.52
N LEU A 37 10.27 1.19 -32.21
CA LEU A 37 11.15 0.18 -31.60
C LEU A 37 10.48 -1.20 -31.59
N LEU A 38 9.16 -1.25 -31.35
CA LEU A 38 8.38 -2.48 -31.31
C LEU A 38 8.23 -3.13 -32.69
N ARG A 39 8.09 -2.33 -33.74
CA ARG A 39 7.83 -2.83 -35.10
C ARG A 39 9.08 -3.40 -35.78
N GLY A 40 10.26 -2.88 -35.45
CA GLY A 40 11.50 -3.23 -36.14
C GLY A 40 11.54 -2.76 -37.60
N ASP A 41 12.43 -3.37 -38.39
CA ASP A 41 12.66 -3.01 -39.79
C ASP A 41 11.96 -4.01 -40.73
N LYS A 42 11.22 -3.48 -41.72
CA LYS A 42 10.61 -4.30 -42.76
C LYS A 42 11.67 -4.92 -43.68
N GLY A 43 11.45 -6.17 -44.05
CA GLY A 43 12.18 -6.83 -45.13
C GLY A 43 11.67 -6.41 -46.51
N LEU A 44 12.46 -6.71 -47.54
CA LEU A 44 12.10 -6.54 -48.93
C LEU A 44 12.03 -7.91 -49.60
N CYS A 45 11.01 -8.09 -50.45
CA CYS A 45 10.94 -9.25 -51.34
C CYS A 45 10.52 -8.81 -52.74
N VAL A 46 11.01 -9.53 -53.74
CA VAL A 46 10.60 -9.39 -55.13
C VAL A 46 9.66 -10.54 -55.45
N ARG A 47 8.46 -10.22 -55.95
CA ARG A 47 7.55 -11.25 -56.48
C ARG A 47 7.95 -11.56 -57.91
N GLN A 48 8.33 -12.80 -58.16
CA GLN A 48 8.67 -13.30 -59.48
C GLN A 48 7.66 -14.36 -59.90
N LYS A 49 7.24 -14.33 -61.17
CA LYS A 49 6.36 -15.35 -61.74
C LYS A 49 7.20 -16.46 -62.34
N VAL A 50 7.08 -17.69 -61.84
CA VAL A 50 7.81 -18.88 -62.30
C VAL A 50 6.78 -19.98 -62.55
N ALA A 51 6.78 -20.56 -63.75
CA ALA A 51 5.87 -21.64 -64.16
C ALA A 51 4.37 -21.35 -63.92
N GLY A 52 3.95 -20.09 -63.99
CA GLY A 52 2.55 -19.68 -63.79
C GLY A 52 2.22 -19.23 -62.36
N GLU A 53 3.06 -19.55 -61.37
CA GLU A 53 2.88 -19.17 -59.97
C GLU A 53 3.77 -18.00 -59.56
N TYR A 54 3.31 -17.21 -58.59
CA TYR A 54 4.11 -16.13 -58.01
C TYR A 54 4.89 -16.65 -56.80
N ILE A 55 6.21 -16.64 -56.88
CA ILE A 55 7.10 -16.87 -55.73
C ILE A 55 7.63 -15.53 -55.21
N SER A 56 7.81 -15.42 -53.90
CA SER A 56 8.42 -14.26 -53.27
C SER A 56 9.87 -14.57 -52.93
N VAL A 57 10.81 -13.89 -53.56
CA VAL A 57 12.25 -14.00 -53.27
C VAL A 57 12.63 -12.88 -52.32
N ILE A 58 13.08 -13.23 -51.12
CA ILE A 58 13.50 -12.25 -50.11
C ILE A 58 14.82 -11.61 -50.58
N THR A 59 14.80 -10.29 -50.79
CA THR A 59 15.98 -9.49 -51.14
C THR A 59 16.63 -8.86 -49.92
N GLN A 60 15.85 -8.59 -48.88
CA GLN A 60 16.32 -8.12 -47.58
C GLN A 60 15.48 -8.78 -46.49
N ALA A 61 16.12 -9.47 -45.56
CA ALA A 61 15.42 -10.09 -44.43
C ALA A 61 14.84 -9.00 -43.50
N PRO A 62 13.62 -9.20 -42.95
CA PRO A 62 13.10 -8.32 -41.91
C PRO A 62 13.95 -8.41 -40.64
N LYS A 63 13.93 -7.37 -39.82
CA LYS A 63 14.51 -7.39 -38.47
C LYS A 63 13.41 -7.20 -37.46
N ASP A 64 13.31 -8.16 -36.55
CA ASP A 64 12.37 -8.08 -35.44
C ASP A 64 12.65 -6.86 -34.57
N GLY A 65 11.58 -6.26 -34.06
CA GLY A 65 11.62 -5.16 -33.12
C GLY A 65 12.17 -5.58 -31.75
N LEU A 66 12.03 -4.69 -30.79
CA LEU A 66 12.44 -4.89 -29.41
C LEU A 66 11.23 -5.27 -28.55
N ASP A 67 11.48 -6.06 -27.52
CA ASP A 67 10.53 -6.31 -26.45
C ASP A 67 10.53 -5.15 -25.45
N LEU A 68 9.35 -4.80 -24.96
CA LEU A 68 9.17 -3.75 -23.96
C LEU A 68 8.90 -4.37 -22.58
N ILE A 69 9.84 -4.22 -21.65
CA ILE A 69 9.68 -4.67 -20.27
C ILE A 69 9.09 -3.53 -19.45
N THR A 70 7.80 -3.60 -19.16
CA THR A 70 7.09 -2.55 -18.40
C THR A 70 7.39 -2.60 -16.90
N THR A 71 7.07 -1.52 -16.19
CA THR A 71 7.06 -1.48 -14.72
C THR A 71 5.83 -2.14 -14.11
N LEU A 72 4.82 -2.48 -14.92
CA LEU A 72 3.55 -3.01 -14.45
C LEU A 72 3.74 -4.42 -13.87
N ASP A 73 3.29 -4.60 -12.63
CA ASP A 73 3.17 -5.92 -12.02
C ASP A 73 1.75 -6.43 -12.24
N ILE A 74 1.64 -7.59 -12.86
CA ILE A 74 0.36 -8.14 -13.28
C ILE A 74 -0.59 -8.43 -12.11
N TYR A 75 -0.06 -8.84 -10.98
CA TYR A 75 -0.87 -9.16 -9.80
C TYR A 75 -1.33 -7.88 -9.11
N LEU A 76 -0.46 -6.88 -9.00
CA LEU A 76 -0.84 -5.57 -8.47
C LEU A 76 -1.88 -4.91 -9.40
N GLN A 77 -1.71 -5.07 -10.71
CA GLN A 77 -2.66 -4.58 -11.71
C GLN A 77 -4.05 -5.21 -11.55
N ASP A 78 -4.12 -6.53 -11.34
CA ASP A 78 -5.38 -7.24 -11.10
C ASP A 78 -6.05 -6.78 -9.80
N ILE A 79 -5.30 -6.66 -8.70
CA ILE A 79 -5.81 -6.13 -7.42
C ILE A 79 -6.42 -4.73 -7.62
N VAL A 80 -5.67 -3.83 -8.27
CA VAL A 80 -6.09 -2.45 -8.51
C VAL A 80 -7.36 -2.39 -9.35
N GLU A 81 -7.41 -3.08 -10.48
CA GLU A 81 -8.56 -3.05 -11.37
C GLU A 81 -9.79 -3.71 -10.71
N ALA A 82 -9.62 -4.84 -10.02
CA ALA A 82 -10.71 -5.54 -9.35
C ALA A 82 -11.32 -4.72 -8.20
N SER A 83 -10.48 -4.06 -7.39
CA SER A 83 -10.95 -3.18 -6.30
C SER A 83 -11.68 -1.96 -6.84
N LEU A 84 -11.14 -1.31 -7.87
CA LEU A 84 -11.79 -0.16 -8.51
C LEU A 84 -13.13 -0.56 -9.14
N ARG A 85 -13.15 -1.61 -9.97
CA ARG A 85 -14.34 -2.10 -10.67
C ARG A 85 -15.47 -2.44 -9.69
N ARG A 86 -15.16 -3.12 -8.59
CA ARG A 86 -16.14 -3.47 -7.56
C ARG A 86 -16.82 -2.23 -6.98
N GLU A 87 -16.03 -1.22 -6.63
CA GLU A 87 -16.57 0.01 -6.06
C GLU A 87 -17.37 0.81 -7.08
N LEU A 88 -16.88 0.96 -8.32
CA LEU A 88 -17.60 1.69 -9.36
C LEU A 88 -18.97 1.05 -9.64
N SER A 89 -19.02 -0.28 -9.74
CA SER A 89 -20.28 -1.03 -9.89
C SER A 89 -21.20 -0.84 -8.68
N ARG A 90 -20.66 -0.88 -7.45
CA ARG A 90 -21.44 -0.68 -6.23
C ARG A 90 -22.09 0.70 -6.17
N ILE A 91 -21.38 1.74 -6.63
CA ILE A 91 -21.85 3.13 -6.52
C ILE A 91 -22.42 3.73 -7.82
N ASN A 92 -22.51 2.91 -8.88
CA ASN A 92 -22.93 3.32 -10.23
C ASN A 92 -22.21 4.58 -10.72
N ALA A 93 -20.89 4.67 -10.51
CA ALA A 93 -20.09 5.82 -10.95
C ALA A 93 -19.90 5.85 -12.47
N VAL A 94 -19.56 7.00 -13.03
CA VAL A 94 -19.34 7.12 -14.49
C VAL A 94 -17.96 6.63 -14.89
N SER A 95 -16.95 6.98 -14.10
CA SER A 95 -15.58 6.54 -14.30
C SER A 95 -14.80 6.55 -13.01
N GLY A 96 -13.69 5.83 -13.01
CA GLY A 96 -12.72 5.87 -11.95
C GLY A 96 -11.32 5.56 -12.43
N THR A 97 -10.36 5.98 -11.64
CA THR A 97 -8.94 5.89 -11.96
C THR A 97 -8.16 5.52 -10.72
N VAL A 98 -7.22 4.60 -10.88
CA VAL A 98 -6.23 4.28 -9.86
C VAL A 98 -4.86 4.28 -10.49
N VAL A 99 -3.89 4.87 -9.81
CA VAL A 99 -2.47 4.67 -10.10
C VAL A 99 -1.77 4.25 -8.81
N LEU A 100 -0.98 3.18 -8.88
CA LEU A 100 -0.13 2.67 -7.83
C LEU A 100 1.32 2.85 -8.26
N MET A 101 2.12 3.47 -7.40
CA MET A 101 3.50 3.83 -7.69
C MET A 101 4.42 3.44 -6.54
N LYS A 102 5.60 2.91 -6.87
CA LYS A 102 6.63 2.58 -5.88
C LYS A 102 7.25 3.86 -5.32
N VAL A 103 7.37 3.95 -3.99
CA VAL A 103 7.83 5.16 -3.29
C VAL A 103 9.24 5.56 -3.72
N LYS A 104 10.18 4.62 -3.67
CA LYS A 104 11.61 4.93 -3.86
C LYS A 104 11.98 5.32 -5.30
N THR A 105 11.31 4.73 -6.29
CA THR A 105 11.75 4.79 -7.69
C THR A 105 10.83 5.63 -8.58
N GLY A 106 9.56 5.76 -8.24
CA GLY A 106 8.55 6.31 -9.16
C GLY A 106 8.07 5.31 -10.22
N GLU A 107 8.42 4.03 -10.10
CA GLU A 107 7.87 2.97 -10.98
C GLU A 107 6.35 2.93 -10.85
N VAL A 108 5.62 3.06 -11.96
CA VAL A 108 4.17 2.84 -11.97
C VAL A 108 3.92 1.34 -12.04
N LEU A 109 3.50 0.76 -10.92
CA LEU A 109 3.34 -0.69 -10.77
C LEU A 109 1.96 -1.17 -11.24
N ALA A 110 0.95 -0.31 -11.15
CA ALA A 110 -0.38 -0.59 -11.67
C ALA A 110 -1.11 0.72 -12.00
N ILE A 111 -1.95 0.66 -13.02
CA ILE A 111 -2.75 1.79 -13.50
C ILE A 111 -4.05 1.30 -14.11
N SER A 112 -5.18 1.83 -13.66
CA SER A 112 -6.49 1.50 -14.23
C SER A 112 -7.34 2.75 -14.44
N ASN A 113 -8.01 2.84 -15.58
CA ASN A 113 -8.86 3.95 -16.03
C ASN A 113 -10.22 3.43 -16.55
N LEU A 114 -11.06 2.98 -15.64
CA LEU A 114 -12.36 2.40 -15.96
C LEU A 114 -13.42 3.48 -16.22
N ALA A 115 -14.23 3.28 -17.25
CA ALA A 115 -15.47 4.02 -17.48
C ALA A 115 -16.61 3.06 -17.82
N VAL A 116 -17.84 3.42 -17.45
CA VAL A 116 -19.04 2.65 -17.81
C VAL A 116 -19.32 2.83 -19.32
N ALA A 117 -19.42 1.73 -20.05
CA ALA A 117 -19.89 1.73 -21.44
C ALA A 117 -21.43 1.71 -21.49
N ASP A 118 -22.01 1.98 -22.66
CA ASP A 118 -23.48 1.94 -22.86
C ASP A 118 -24.10 0.58 -22.48
N SER A 119 -23.32 -0.49 -22.61
CA SER A 119 -23.68 -1.86 -22.15
C SER A 119 -23.79 -2.03 -20.62
N GLY A 120 -23.44 -1.00 -19.83
CA GLY A 120 -23.36 -1.07 -18.36
C GLY A 120 -22.06 -1.71 -17.83
N VAL A 121 -21.22 -2.27 -18.70
CA VAL A 121 -19.95 -2.88 -18.31
C VAL A 121 -18.84 -1.83 -18.22
N TYR A 122 -18.08 -1.85 -17.12
CA TYR A 122 -16.88 -1.02 -16.99
C TYR A 122 -15.75 -1.54 -17.87
N ARG A 123 -15.08 -0.65 -18.62
CA ARG A 123 -13.92 -1.00 -19.44
C ARG A 123 -12.91 0.14 -19.39
N GLU A 124 -11.65 -0.18 -19.64
CA GLU A 124 -10.62 0.82 -19.90
C GLU A 124 -11.05 1.68 -21.11
N SER A 125 -10.93 3.00 -20.99
CA SER A 125 -11.40 3.94 -22.01
C SER A 125 -10.33 4.96 -22.39
N GLN A 126 -10.27 6.10 -21.70
CA GLN A 126 -9.23 7.11 -21.84
C GLN A 126 -8.25 7.00 -20.67
N ASN A 127 -7.01 7.45 -20.86
CA ASN A 127 -6.01 7.42 -19.79
C ASN A 127 -6.19 8.62 -18.85
N PHE A 128 -7.28 8.64 -18.09
CA PHE A 128 -7.63 9.74 -17.19
C PHE A 128 -6.50 10.06 -16.20
N ALA A 129 -5.75 9.07 -15.72
CA ALA A 129 -4.60 9.27 -14.83
C ALA A 129 -3.57 10.28 -15.39
N ILE A 130 -3.40 10.28 -16.71
CA ILE A 130 -2.32 10.99 -17.41
C ILE A 130 -2.83 12.19 -18.19
N SER A 131 -3.99 12.09 -18.85
CA SER A 131 -4.49 13.13 -19.76
C SER A 131 -5.47 14.10 -19.13
N ASP A 132 -6.17 13.71 -18.06
CA ASP A 132 -7.30 14.47 -17.54
C ASP A 132 -6.86 15.67 -16.70
N GLN A 133 -7.11 16.88 -17.19
CA GLN A 133 -6.82 18.13 -16.48
C GLN A 133 -8.01 18.53 -15.59
N SER A 134 -8.32 17.74 -14.58
CA SER A 134 -9.36 18.09 -13.60
C SER A 134 -8.83 18.88 -12.40
N GLU A 135 -9.76 19.52 -11.70
CA GLU A 135 -9.47 20.18 -10.44
C GLU A 135 -9.19 19.13 -9.36
N PRO A 136 -8.00 19.14 -8.72
CA PRO A 136 -7.64 18.15 -7.71
C PRO A 136 -8.50 18.27 -6.44
N GLY A 137 -9.09 19.45 -6.19
CA GLY A 137 -9.87 19.73 -4.99
C GLY A 137 -9.05 19.57 -3.72
N SER A 138 -9.66 19.02 -2.66
CA SER A 138 -9.05 19.02 -1.32
C SER A 138 -7.74 18.23 -1.15
N THR A 139 -7.31 17.41 -2.12
CA THR A 139 -5.94 16.84 -2.11
C THR A 139 -4.87 17.93 -2.28
N PHE A 140 -5.23 19.06 -2.91
CA PHE A 140 -4.36 20.21 -3.13
C PHE A 140 -4.03 20.97 -1.84
N LYS A 141 -4.86 20.88 -0.80
CA LYS A 141 -4.64 21.58 0.48
C LYS A 141 -3.32 21.22 1.15
N THR A 142 -2.83 20.01 0.91
CA THR A 142 -1.53 19.55 1.40
C THR A 142 -0.39 20.35 0.76
N PHE A 143 -0.49 20.70 -0.52
CA PHE A 143 0.47 21.58 -1.19
C PHE A 143 0.43 22.97 -0.56
N SER A 144 -0.77 23.53 -0.42
CA SER A 144 -0.97 24.87 0.15
C SER A 144 -0.40 24.99 1.56
N MET A 145 -0.71 24.01 2.43
CA MET A 145 -0.19 23.96 3.79
C MET A 145 1.33 23.79 3.79
N MET A 146 1.87 22.91 2.94
CA MET A 146 3.32 22.73 2.85
C MET A 146 4.04 24.03 2.47
N VAL A 147 3.49 24.80 1.52
CA VAL A 147 4.07 26.11 1.13
C VAL A 147 4.09 27.07 2.31
N ALA A 148 2.98 27.16 3.05
CA ALA A 148 2.88 28.08 4.19
C ALA A 148 3.77 27.70 5.38
N LEU A 149 3.92 26.40 5.66
CA LEU A 149 4.83 25.88 6.67
C LEU A 149 6.30 26.11 6.26
N GLU A 150 6.64 25.81 5.00
CA GLU A 150 8.00 25.97 4.48
C GLU A 150 8.45 27.43 4.46
N ASP A 151 7.55 28.34 4.11
CA ASP A 151 7.80 29.78 4.17
C ASP A 151 7.86 30.33 5.61
N GLY A 152 7.61 29.50 6.62
CA GLY A 152 7.61 29.87 8.04
C GLY A 152 6.47 30.81 8.44
N LEU A 153 5.42 30.91 7.62
CA LEU A 153 4.31 31.84 7.85
C LEU A 153 3.18 31.23 8.68
N VAL A 154 3.12 29.90 8.74
CA VAL A 154 2.12 29.15 9.50
C VAL A 154 2.83 28.10 10.36
N HIS A 155 2.34 27.91 11.58
CA HIS A 155 2.68 26.81 12.46
C HIS A 155 1.49 25.83 12.57
N PRO A 156 1.70 24.51 12.75
CA PRO A 156 0.62 23.53 12.89
C PRO A 156 -0.44 23.87 13.95
N ASP A 157 -0.05 24.56 15.01
CA ASP A 157 -0.92 24.95 16.13
C ASP A 157 -1.57 26.33 15.99
N ASP A 158 -1.27 27.07 14.91
CA ASP A 158 -1.86 28.38 14.67
C ASP A 158 -3.38 28.28 14.60
N SER A 159 -4.06 29.12 15.37
CA SER A 159 -5.52 29.17 15.39
C SER A 159 -6.05 29.94 14.18
N VAL A 160 -7.08 29.37 13.55
CA VAL A 160 -7.80 29.96 12.42
C VAL A 160 -9.30 29.90 12.67
N GLN A 161 -9.94 31.06 12.53
CA GLN A 161 -11.39 31.17 12.63
C GLN A 161 -12.04 30.65 11.34
N THR A 162 -12.94 29.69 11.48
CA THR A 162 -13.69 29.10 10.36
C THR A 162 -15.18 29.43 10.40
N GLY A 163 -15.62 30.16 11.44
CA GLY A 163 -17.01 30.52 11.65
C GLY A 163 -17.93 29.29 11.71
N SER A 164 -19.22 29.49 11.41
CA SER A 164 -20.22 28.43 11.35
C SER A 164 -20.12 27.57 10.07
N GLY A 165 -18.94 27.48 9.46
CA GLY A 165 -18.70 26.73 8.23
C GLY A 165 -19.10 27.48 6.95
N ARG A 166 -19.46 28.77 7.05
CA ARG A 166 -19.65 29.67 5.91
C ARG A 166 -19.00 31.01 6.20
N MET A 167 -18.16 31.50 5.29
CA MET A 167 -17.54 32.82 5.43
C MET A 167 -17.52 33.57 4.09
N PRO A 168 -17.82 34.89 4.08
CA PRO A 168 -17.65 35.71 2.89
C PRO A 168 -16.17 35.92 2.61
N MET A 169 -15.77 35.77 1.35
CA MET A 169 -14.40 35.94 0.90
C MET A 169 -14.40 36.59 -0.48
N TYR A 170 -14.04 37.87 -0.53
CA TYR A 170 -14.06 38.71 -1.74
C TYR A 170 -15.37 38.65 -2.54
N GLY A 171 -16.51 38.78 -1.83
CA GLY A 171 -17.84 38.81 -2.46
C GLY A 171 -18.38 37.44 -2.87
N ARG A 172 -17.69 36.34 -2.56
CA ARG A 172 -18.19 34.97 -2.70
C ARG A 172 -18.20 34.24 -1.37
N THR A 173 -19.22 33.43 -1.13
CA THR A 173 -19.30 32.62 0.10
C THR A 173 -18.48 31.35 -0.06
N MET A 174 -17.49 31.18 0.82
CA MET A 174 -16.77 29.92 0.98
C MET A 174 -17.47 29.05 2.02
N THR A 175 -17.55 27.74 1.78
CA THR A 175 -18.25 26.80 2.65
C THR A 175 -17.38 25.58 2.97
N ASP A 176 -17.38 25.19 4.24
CA ASP A 176 -16.87 23.88 4.68
C ASP A 176 -17.93 22.80 4.46
N HIS A 177 -17.50 21.53 4.41
CA HIS A 177 -18.40 20.41 4.13
C HIS A 177 -19.44 20.15 5.23
N ASN A 178 -19.24 20.68 6.45
CA ASN A 178 -20.10 20.53 7.61
C ASN A 178 -20.83 21.83 8.00
N TRP A 179 -20.97 22.77 7.04
CA TRP A 179 -21.62 24.06 7.26
C TRP A 179 -23.07 23.93 7.74
N ASP A 180 -23.76 22.87 7.33
CA ASP A 180 -25.12 22.50 7.71
C ASP A 180 -25.20 21.96 9.16
N LYS A 181 -24.05 21.64 9.76
CA LYS A 181 -23.91 21.14 11.13
C LYS A 181 -23.30 22.16 12.09
N GLY A 182 -23.24 23.43 11.69
CA GLY A 182 -22.69 24.52 12.51
C GLY A 182 -21.19 24.78 12.33
N GLY A 183 -20.50 24.06 11.45
CA GLY A 183 -19.07 24.27 11.19
C GLY A 183 -18.16 23.93 12.37
N TYR A 184 -16.93 24.46 12.36
CA TYR A 184 -15.92 24.19 13.40
C TYR A 184 -15.64 25.38 14.33
N HIS A 185 -16.09 26.58 13.97
CA HIS A 185 -15.81 27.87 14.62
C HIS A 185 -14.32 28.27 14.65
N MET A 186 -13.48 27.46 15.27
CA MET A 186 -12.04 27.64 15.39
C MET A 186 -11.35 26.30 15.15
N LEU A 187 -10.33 26.29 14.30
CA LEU A 187 -9.45 25.15 14.07
C LEU A 187 -8.01 25.57 14.26
N THR A 188 -7.12 24.60 14.45
CA THR A 188 -5.69 24.83 14.21
C THR A 188 -5.36 24.64 12.73
N ALA A 189 -4.20 25.10 12.28
CA ALA A 189 -3.71 24.83 10.93
C ALA A 189 -3.66 23.32 10.62
N ALA A 190 -3.17 22.50 11.55
CA ALA A 190 -3.16 21.05 11.43
C ALA A 190 -4.58 20.47 11.31
N ARG A 191 -5.50 20.87 12.19
CA ARG A 191 -6.90 20.41 12.15
C ARG A 191 -7.63 20.86 10.88
N SER A 192 -7.23 21.97 10.28
CA SER A 192 -7.76 22.40 8.99
C SER A 192 -7.45 21.41 7.87
N ILE A 193 -6.31 20.70 7.94
CA ILE A 193 -5.99 19.56 7.04
C ILE A 193 -6.81 18.32 7.42
N TRP A 194 -6.88 17.96 8.71
CA TRP A 194 -7.58 16.76 9.18
C TRP A 194 -9.05 16.74 8.79
N PHE A 195 -9.74 17.85 9.09
CA PHE A 195 -11.15 18.04 8.78
C PHE A 195 -11.37 18.59 7.38
N SER A 196 -10.30 18.82 6.61
CA SER A 196 -10.40 19.34 5.26
C SER A 196 -11.24 20.63 5.19
N SER A 197 -11.02 21.56 6.11
CA SER A 197 -11.71 22.87 6.12
C SER A 197 -11.26 23.67 4.90
N ASN A 198 -12.19 24.12 4.07
CA ASN A 198 -11.91 25.04 2.97
C ASN A 198 -11.59 26.42 3.53
N ILE A 199 -12.38 26.87 4.49
CA ILE A 199 -12.27 28.17 5.12
C ILE A 199 -10.94 28.29 5.88
N GLY A 200 -10.56 27.28 6.67
CA GLY A 200 -9.32 27.29 7.44
C GLY A 200 -8.08 27.45 6.55
N ILE A 201 -7.97 26.61 5.51
CA ILE A 201 -6.84 26.70 4.57
C ILE A 201 -6.83 28.02 3.81
N SER A 202 -7.98 28.42 3.28
CA SER A 202 -8.05 29.65 2.47
C SER A 202 -7.80 30.89 3.30
N THR A 203 -8.27 30.94 4.55
CA THR A 203 -8.02 32.06 5.46
C THR A 203 -6.54 32.16 5.81
N LEU A 204 -5.86 31.04 6.08
CA LEU A 204 -4.42 31.03 6.35
C LEU A 204 -3.63 31.51 5.12
N ILE A 205 -3.90 30.96 3.93
CA ILE A 205 -3.19 31.37 2.72
C ILE A 205 -3.49 32.83 2.36
N ASP A 206 -4.76 33.25 2.42
CA ASP A 206 -5.15 34.61 2.08
C ASP A 206 -4.51 35.64 3.03
N LYS A 207 -4.57 35.38 4.34
CA LYS A 207 -3.95 36.23 5.38
C LYS A 207 -2.48 36.54 5.07
N HIS A 208 -1.72 35.53 4.62
CA HIS A 208 -0.28 35.65 4.43
C HIS A 208 0.16 36.02 3.02
N TYR A 209 -0.65 35.74 2.00
CA TYR A 209 -0.26 35.89 0.59
C TYR A 209 -1.13 36.86 -0.22
N HIS A 210 -2.23 37.42 0.29
CA HIS A 210 -3.11 38.30 -0.51
C HIS A 210 -2.40 39.55 -1.07
N THR A 211 -1.42 40.10 -0.35
CA THR A 211 -0.63 41.27 -0.83
C THR A 211 0.39 40.91 -1.89
N ASN A 212 0.87 39.66 -1.90
CA ASN A 212 1.81 39.14 -2.89
C ASN A 212 1.46 37.69 -3.26
N PRO A 213 0.39 37.48 -4.05
CA PRO A 213 -0.08 36.13 -4.41
C PRO A 213 0.95 35.36 -5.24
N SER A 214 1.87 36.04 -5.93
CA SER A 214 2.94 35.38 -6.68
C SER A 214 3.81 34.53 -5.78
N ARG A 215 4.09 34.97 -4.54
CA ARG A 215 4.91 34.18 -3.60
C ARG A 215 4.32 32.80 -3.30
N PHE A 216 2.98 32.69 -3.23
CA PHE A 216 2.30 31.41 -3.03
C PHE A 216 2.47 30.49 -4.25
N VAL A 217 2.20 31.02 -5.45
CA VAL A 217 2.29 30.24 -6.70
C VAL A 217 3.75 29.85 -7.00
N ASP A 218 4.69 30.76 -6.79
CA ASP A 218 6.12 30.49 -6.87
C ASP A 218 6.53 29.41 -5.86
N GLY A 219 5.91 29.37 -4.67
CA GLY A 219 6.07 28.29 -3.70
C GLY A 219 5.67 26.92 -4.24
N LEU A 220 4.52 26.82 -4.91
CA LEU A 220 4.09 25.59 -5.59
C LEU A 220 5.09 25.17 -6.68
N TYR A 221 5.65 26.13 -7.42
CA TYR A 221 6.64 25.87 -8.47
C TYR A 221 7.98 25.40 -7.91
N ARG A 222 8.44 25.97 -6.77
CA ARG A 222 9.64 25.48 -6.06
C ARG A 222 9.53 24.01 -5.67
N MET A 223 8.34 23.54 -5.34
CA MET A 223 8.06 22.13 -5.03
C MET A 223 8.04 21.22 -6.27
N GLY A 224 8.13 21.78 -7.48
CA GLY A 224 8.19 21.04 -8.73
C GLY A 224 6.83 20.77 -9.37
N LEU A 225 5.75 21.38 -8.89
CA LEU A 225 4.38 21.08 -9.35
C LEU A 225 4.10 21.51 -10.80
N ASN A 226 4.87 22.46 -11.33
CA ASN A 226 4.78 22.91 -12.73
C ASN A 226 5.85 22.26 -13.64
N LYS A 227 6.72 21.41 -13.10
CA LYS A 227 7.76 20.78 -13.91
C LYS A 227 7.11 19.73 -14.83
N PRO A 228 7.46 19.70 -16.12
CA PRO A 228 6.96 18.66 -17.02
C PRO A 228 7.50 17.30 -16.55
N MET A 229 6.62 16.30 -16.52
CA MET A 229 7.03 14.93 -16.20
C MET A 229 7.43 14.13 -17.44
N ASP A 230 7.06 14.58 -18.65
CA ASP A 230 7.40 13.93 -19.93
C ASP A 230 7.22 12.41 -19.90
N LEU A 231 5.98 11.98 -19.60
CA LEU A 231 5.60 10.58 -19.46
C LEU A 231 5.67 9.87 -20.82
N GLU A 232 5.96 8.57 -20.78
CA GLU A 232 6.10 7.68 -21.95
C GLU A 232 4.76 7.32 -22.62
N ILE A 233 3.72 8.09 -22.37
CA ILE A 233 2.37 7.86 -22.88
C ILE A 233 1.90 9.14 -23.59
N PRO A 234 1.63 9.09 -24.91
CA PRO A 234 1.21 10.26 -25.68
C PRO A 234 -0.10 10.84 -25.15
N GLY A 235 -0.25 12.16 -25.26
CA GLY A 235 -1.44 12.87 -24.80
C GLY A 235 -1.47 13.17 -23.30
N GLY A 236 -0.30 13.13 -22.64
CA GLY A 236 -0.16 13.57 -21.25
C GLY A 236 -0.53 15.04 -21.05
N GLY A 237 -1.40 15.28 -20.07
CA GLY A 237 -1.77 16.62 -19.65
C GLY A 237 -0.62 17.30 -18.90
N LYS A 238 -0.60 18.63 -18.94
CA LYS A 238 0.30 19.45 -18.12
C LYS A 238 -0.47 20.13 -16.98
N PRO A 239 0.09 20.29 -15.78
CA PRO A 239 -0.53 21.10 -14.75
C PRO A 239 -0.74 22.53 -15.24
N ARG A 240 -1.92 23.08 -14.98
CA ARG A 240 -2.30 24.47 -15.21
C ARG A 240 -2.58 25.09 -13.86
N ILE A 241 -1.59 25.80 -13.36
CA ILE A 241 -1.67 26.58 -12.12
C ILE A 241 -1.53 28.04 -12.55
N PRO A 242 -2.63 28.80 -12.60
CA PRO A 242 -2.57 30.21 -12.94
C PRO A 242 -1.57 30.97 -12.07
N HIS A 243 -0.88 31.93 -12.66
CA HIS A 243 0.03 32.81 -11.95
C HIS A 243 -0.45 34.27 -12.05
N PRO A 244 -0.33 35.11 -10.99
CA PRO A 244 -0.78 36.50 -11.03
C PRO A 244 -0.12 37.37 -12.11
N LYS A 245 1.06 36.96 -12.59
CA LYS A 245 1.82 37.61 -13.67
C LYS A 245 1.47 37.09 -15.08
N ASP A 246 0.49 36.19 -15.20
CA ASP A 246 0.08 35.66 -16.51
C ASP A 246 -0.57 36.75 -17.36
N LYS A 247 0.05 37.08 -18.49
CA LYS A 247 -0.42 38.15 -19.40
C LYS A 247 -1.76 37.81 -20.09
N HIS A 248 -2.08 36.52 -20.19
CA HIS A 248 -3.24 36.03 -20.95
C HIS A 248 -4.45 35.70 -20.07
N ARG A 249 -4.37 35.96 -18.76
CA ARG A 249 -5.43 35.63 -17.80
C ARG A 249 -5.51 36.69 -16.72
N TYR A 250 -6.70 37.24 -16.52
CA TYR A 250 -6.98 38.13 -15.41
C TYR A 250 -6.91 37.38 -14.07
N TRP A 251 -6.18 37.93 -13.09
CA TRP A 251 -6.13 37.42 -11.72
C TRP A 251 -7.24 38.05 -10.87
N ALA A 252 -8.28 37.27 -10.57
CA ALA A 252 -9.35 37.70 -9.69
C ALA A 252 -8.91 37.62 -8.22
N LYS A 253 -9.45 38.49 -7.35
CA LYS A 253 -9.18 38.43 -5.90
C LYS A 253 -9.58 37.08 -5.28
N THR A 254 -10.55 36.39 -5.88
CA THR A 254 -10.97 35.04 -5.45
C THR A 254 -10.01 33.94 -5.87
N ASP A 255 -9.06 34.19 -6.78
CA ASP A 255 -8.20 33.15 -7.34
C ASP A 255 -7.29 32.52 -6.27
N LEU A 256 -6.61 33.33 -5.46
CA LEU A 256 -5.72 32.85 -4.40
C LEU A 256 -6.44 31.92 -3.40
N PRO A 257 -7.55 32.35 -2.76
CA PRO A 257 -8.24 31.49 -1.81
C PRO A 257 -8.81 30.22 -2.43
N TRP A 258 -9.40 30.27 -3.64
CA TRP A 258 -9.94 29.07 -4.28
C TRP A 258 -8.82 28.14 -4.78
N MET A 259 -7.70 28.68 -5.23
CA MET A 259 -6.51 27.92 -5.56
C MET A 259 -5.99 27.14 -4.35
N SER A 260 -5.98 27.75 -3.17
CA SER A 260 -5.48 27.11 -1.95
C SER A 260 -6.20 25.79 -1.60
N ILE A 261 -7.42 25.61 -2.11
CA ILE A 261 -8.26 24.42 -1.87
C ILE A 261 -8.45 23.55 -3.13
N GLY A 262 -7.67 23.82 -4.18
CA GLY A 262 -7.59 22.99 -5.38
C GLY A 262 -8.62 23.30 -6.46
N TYR A 263 -9.24 24.48 -6.43
CA TYR A 263 -10.03 25.04 -7.53
C TYR A 263 -9.19 26.02 -8.35
N VAL A 264 -9.64 26.43 -9.54
CA VAL A 264 -8.89 27.35 -10.43
C VAL A 264 -7.57 26.75 -10.96
N THR A 265 -7.22 25.55 -10.51
CA THR A 265 -6.03 24.79 -10.87
C THR A 265 -6.47 23.46 -11.47
N GLN A 266 -5.82 23.06 -12.56
CA GLN A 266 -6.09 21.77 -13.20
C GLN A 266 -4.82 20.95 -13.28
N MET A 267 -4.85 19.68 -12.92
CA MET A 267 -3.70 18.80 -13.06
C MET A 267 -4.12 17.34 -13.26
N PRO A 268 -3.36 16.56 -14.04
CA PRO A 268 -3.57 15.12 -14.09
C PRO A 268 -3.34 14.45 -12.74
N PRO A 269 -4.14 13.42 -12.38
CA PRO A 269 -4.00 12.68 -11.12
C PRO A 269 -2.58 12.20 -10.83
N ILE A 270 -1.81 11.82 -11.86
CA ILE A 270 -0.41 11.38 -11.72
C ILE A 270 0.50 12.46 -11.10
N TYR A 271 0.23 13.75 -11.32
CA TYR A 271 1.01 14.84 -10.69
C TYR A 271 0.70 14.97 -9.20
N THR A 272 -0.56 14.79 -8.82
CA THR A 272 -0.93 14.72 -7.40
C THR A 272 -0.26 13.52 -6.75
N LEU A 273 -0.29 12.35 -7.40
CA LEU A 273 0.38 11.16 -6.88
C LEU A 273 1.89 11.36 -6.72
N ALA A 274 2.57 11.92 -7.72
CA ALA A 274 4.01 12.17 -7.65
C ALA A 274 4.39 13.05 -6.45
N PHE A 275 3.59 14.06 -6.12
CA PHE A 275 3.82 14.86 -4.93
C PHE A 275 3.63 14.08 -3.62
N TYR A 276 2.57 13.27 -3.50
CA TYR A 276 2.38 12.43 -2.30
C TYR A 276 3.44 11.33 -2.19
N ASN A 277 3.91 10.82 -3.32
CA ASN A 277 5.07 9.94 -3.40
C ASN A 277 6.34 10.65 -2.91
N ALA A 278 6.55 11.92 -3.28
CA ALA A 278 7.67 12.70 -2.75
C ALA A 278 7.58 12.89 -1.23
N ILE A 279 6.37 13.12 -0.69
CA ILE A 279 6.16 13.15 0.77
C ILE A 279 6.55 11.81 1.40
N ALA A 280 6.18 10.70 0.78
CA ALA A 280 6.56 9.35 1.23
C ALA A 280 8.07 9.08 1.08
N ASN A 281 8.70 9.62 0.05
CA ASN A 281 10.09 9.39 -0.36
C ASN A 281 11.07 10.45 0.19
N ASP A 282 10.90 10.80 1.46
CA ASP A 282 11.78 11.75 2.18
C ASP A 282 11.99 13.11 1.49
N GLY A 283 10.99 13.58 0.76
CA GLY A 283 10.99 14.85 0.04
C GLY A 283 11.50 14.76 -1.40
N LYS A 284 11.93 13.58 -1.87
CA LYS A 284 12.43 13.37 -3.24
C LYS A 284 11.28 13.14 -4.22
N LEU A 285 11.06 14.12 -5.10
CA LEU A 285 10.08 14.02 -6.17
C LEU A 285 10.64 13.18 -7.32
N MET A 286 10.09 11.98 -7.48
CA MET A 286 10.42 11.08 -8.58
C MET A 286 9.59 11.38 -9.82
N LYS A 287 10.19 11.21 -11.00
CA LYS A 287 9.45 11.17 -12.27
C LYS A 287 8.76 9.80 -12.39
N PRO A 288 7.43 9.74 -12.53
CA PRO A 288 6.74 8.50 -12.84
C PRO A 288 7.17 7.94 -14.19
N TYR A 289 7.40 6.63 -14.27
CA TYR A 289 7.81 5.96 -15.51
C TYR A 289 7.18 4.57 -15.64
N PHE A 290 7.07 4.07 -16.88
CA PHE A 290 6.25 2.90 -17.23
C PHE A 290 7.06 1.75 -17.83
N VAL A 291 8.30 1.98 -18.24
CA VAL A 291 9.16 0.97 -18.88
C VAL A 291 10.47 0.84 -18.13
N LYS A 292 10.85 -0.40 -17.81
CA LYS A 292 12.12 -0.76 -17.16
C LYS A 292 13.23 -0.97 -18.18
N ALA A 293 12.92 -1.66 -19.28
CA ALA A 293 13.93 -2.01 -20.28
C ALA A 293 13.33 -2.24 -21.67
N LEU A 294 14.19 -2.10 -22.67
CA LEU A 294 14.03 -2.67 -24.00
C LEU A 294 14.92 -3.89 -24.09
N SER A 295 14.35 -5.02 -24.49
CA SER A 295 15.05 -6.30 -24.58
C SER A 295 15.02 -6.85 -26.01
N LYS A 296 16.01 -7.66 -26.36
CA LYS A 296 16.05 -8.42 -27.61
C LYS A 296 16.64 -9.79 -27.33
N ASP A 297 15.93 -10.84 -27.74
CA ASP A 297 16.35 -12.23 -27.55
C ASP A 297 16.67 -12.57 -26.07
N GLY A 298 15.94 -11.93 -25.14
CA GLY A 298 16.12 -12.11 -23.70
C GLY A 298 17.25 -11.31 -23.06
N ALA A 299 17.97 -10.47 -23.82
CA ALA A 299 19.02 -9.59 -23.31
C ALA A 299 18.58 -8.12 -23.34
N ASP A 300 18.80 -7.41 -22.24
CA ASP A 300 18.48 -5.97 -22.14
C ASP A 300 19.40 -5.16 -23.05
N VAL A 301 18.81 -4.48 -24.04
CA VAL A 301 19.48 -3.56 -24.96
C VAL A 301 19.58 -2.17 -24.34
N LYS A 302 18.58 -1.79 -23.54
CA LYS A 302 18.54 -0.50 -22.84
C LYS A 302 17.71 -0.62 -21.57
N THR A 303 18.23 -0.14 -20.45
CA THR A 303 17.48 0.02 -19.20
C THR A 303 17.12 1.49 -18.96
N PHE A 304 16.03 1.70 -18.23
CA PHE A 304 15.56 3.02 -17.81
C PHE A 304 15.64 3.12 -16.29
N GLU A 305 16.44 4.07 -15.82
CA GLU A 305 16.69 4.28 -14.40
C GLU A 305 15.74 5.33 -13.79
N PRO A 306 15.45 5.23 -12.48
CA PRO A 306 14.68 6.23 -11.75
C PRO A 306 15.25 7.65 -11.93
N THR A 307 14.39 8.61 -12.23
CA THR A 307 14.80 10.01 -12.41
C THR A 307 14.24 10.89 -11.30
N VAL A 308 15.12 11.60 -10.59
CA VAL A 308 14.73 12.58 -9.56
C VAL A 308 14.47 13.94 -10.21
N VAL A 309 13.24 14.45 -10.06
CA VAL A 309 12.80 15.76 -10.58
C VAL A 309 13.11 16.88 -9.59
N ASN A 310 13.07 16.57 -8.30
CA ASN A 310 13.45 17.47 -7.21
C ASN A 310 13.97 16.65 -6.02
N GLU A 311 15.19 16.93 -5.57
CA GLU A 311 15.80 16.24 -4.42
C GLU A 311 15.12 16.56 -3.09
N ALA A 312 14.50 17.73 -2.97
CA ALA A 312 13.81 18.14 -1.75
C ALA A 312 12.68 19.12 -2.08
N ILE A 313 11.44 18.66 -1.99
CA ILE A 313 10.26 19.53 -2.15
C ILE A 313 10.09 20.51 -0.98
N CYS A 314 10.64 20.21 0.19
CA CYS A 314 10.60 21.04 1.39
C CYS A 314 11.69 20.65 2.38
N SER A 315 11.85 21.42 3.46
CA SER A 315 12.73 21.08 4.56
C SER A 315 12.27 19.83 5.33
N LYS A 316 13.20 19.16 6.01
CA LYS A 316 12.89 17.99 6.85
C LYS A 316 11.85 18.31 7.93
N LYS A 317 11.90 19.52 8.50
CA LYS A 317 10.95 19.98 9.52
C LYS A 317 9.53 20.00 8.95
N THR A 318 9.33 20.72 7.84
CA THR A 318 8.05 20.81 7.14
C THR A 318 7.54 19.43 6.74
N LEU A 319 8.43 18.56 6.25
CA LEU A 319 8.06 17.21 5.84
C LEU A 319 7.49 16.37 7.00
N VAL A 320 8.14 16.42 8.17
CA VAL A 320 7.65 15.71 9.38
C VAL A 320 6.29 16.23 9.81
N GLU A 321 6.08 17.55 9.79
CA GLU A 321 4.79 18.16 10.13
C GLU A 321 3.69 17.72 9.15
N ILE A 322 3.96 17.74 7.84
CA ILE A 322 3.01 17.30 6.82
C ILE A 322 2.68 15.81 6.96
N ARG A 323 3.68 14.94 7.19
CA ARG A 323 3.45 13.50 7.42
C ARG A 323 2.52 13.26 8.62
N ARG A 324 2.76 13.94 9.74
CA ARG A 324 1.89 13.88 10.94
C ARG A 324 0.47 14.36 10.64
N MET A 325 0.32 15.43 9.86
CA MET A 325 -1.00 15.90 9.45
C MET A 325 -1.74 14.89 8.58
N LEU A 326 -1.07 14.24 7.63
CA LEU A 326 -1.66 13.24 6.73
C LEU A 326 -2.02 11.94 7.44
N ASP A 327 -1.21 11.50 8.40
CA ASP A 327 -1.56 10.38 9.29
C ASP A 327 -2.83 10.70 10.09
N SER A 328 -2.88 11.89 10.68
CA SER A 328 -4.02 12.35 11.47
C SER A 328 -5.32 12.53 10.66
N VAL A 329 -5.25 12.71 9.34
CA VAL A 329 -6.45 12.69 8.47
C VAL A 329 -7.13 11.32 8.54
N VAL A 330 -6.35 10.23 8.59
CA VAL A 330 -6.86 8.86 8.68
C VAL A 330 -7.21 8.49 10.12
N VAL A 331 -6.48 8.99 11.12
CA VAL A 331 -6.75 8.66 12.52
C VAL A 331 -7.94 9.44 13.11
N HIS A 332 -7.99 10.74 12.85
CA HIS A 332 -8.93 11.67 13.51
C HIS A 332 -9.86 12.40 12.54
N GLY A 333 -9.48 12.48 11.26
CA GLY A 333 -10.11 13.37 10.28
C GLY A 333 -11.10 12.68 9.34
N THR A 334 -11.22 13.28 8.15
CA THR A 334 -12.15 12.84 7.08
C THR A 334 -11.82 11.46 6.50
N GLY A 335 -10.63 10.92 6.78
CA GLY A 335 -10.17 9.59 6.36
C GLY A 335 -10.48 8.47 7.34
N LYS A 336 -11.17 8.71 8.47
CA LYS A 336 -11.37 7.69 9.52
C LYS A 336 -11.89 6.33 9.05
N ASN A 337 -12.72 6.32 8.01
CA ASN A 337 -13.29 5.08 7.46
C ASN A 337 -12.24 4.15 6.84
N ILE A 338 -11.06 4.67 6.49
CA ILE A 338 -10.00 3.90 5.82
C ILE A 338 -8.92 3.42 6.79
N MET A 339 -9.05 3.71 8.08
CA MET A 339 -8.18 3.14 9.09
C MET A 339 -8.20 1.62 8.97
N SER A 340 -7.03 1.03 8.80
CA SER A 340 -6.85 -0.42 8.73
C SER A 340 -6.18 -0.90 10.02
N PRO A 341 -6.64 -2.01 10.62
CA PRO A 341 -6.00 -2.58 11.80
C PRO A 341 -4.66 -3.26 11.49
N VAL A 342 -4.33 -3.45 10.21
CA VAL A 342 -3.17 -4.23 9.76
C VAL A 342 -2.23 -3.47 8.83
N VAL A 343 -2.70 -2.40 8.18
CA VAL A 343 -1.87 -1.56 7.31
C VAL A 343 -1.98 -0.09 7.74
N PRO A 344 -0.90 0.53 8.25
CA PRO A 344 -0.95 1.96 8.55
C PRO A 344 -1.02 2.73 7.22
N ILE A 345 -2.01 3.62 7.08
CA ILE A 345 -2.27 4.39 5.86
C ILE A 345 -2.22 5.87 6.21
N ALA A 346 -1.50 6.66 5.41
CA ALA A 346 -1.51 8.12 5.49
C ALA A 346 -1.90 8.73 4.15
N GLY A 347 -2.65 9.83 4.18
CA GLY A 347 -3.08 10.48 2.95
C GLY A 347 -4.16 11.53 3.15
N LYS A 348 -4.76 11.96 2.04
CA LYS A 348 -5.75 13.03 2.02
C LYS A 348 -6.94 12.68 1.15
N THR A 349 -8.14 12.90 1.70
CA THR A 349 -9.39 12.86 0.93
C THR A 349 -9.55 14.12 0.08
N GLY A 350 -10.08 13.93 -1.12
CA GLY A 350 -10.52 14.98 -2.03
C GLY A 350 -12.01 14.87 -2.33
N THR A 351 -12.66 16.03 -2.39
CA THR A 351 -13.97 16.19 -3.03
C THR A 351 -13.90 17.46 -3.85
N ALA A 352 -14.24 17.37 -5.13
CA ALA A 352 -14.30 18.50 -6.05
C ALA A 352 -15.68 18.52 -6.72
N GLN A 353 -16.15 19.72 -7.05
CA GLN A 353 -17.29 19.87 -7.94
C GLN A 353 -16.77 19.87 -9.36
N LEU A 354 -17.43 19.14 -10.25
CA LEU A 354 -17.07 19.13 -11.67
C LEU A 354 -17.77 20.31 -12.35
N SER A 355 -16.98 21.18 -12.99
CA SER A 355 -17.50 22.26 -13.83
C SER A 355 -18.10 21.68 -15.12
N LYS A 356 -19.26 22.17 -15.55
CA LYS A 356 -19.91 21.76 -16.81
C LYS A 356 -19.55 22.71 -17.96
N GLY A 357 -18.25 22.90 -18.19
CA GLY A 357 -17.74 23.75 -19.27
C GLY A 357 -18.22 25.21 -19.15
N ALA A 358 -18.78 25.77 -20.23
CA ALA A 358 -19.24 27.16 -20.29
C ALA A 358 -20.34 27.52 -19.26
N ALA A 359 -21.10 26.52 -18.79
CA ALA A 359 -22.17 26.72 -17.81
C ALA A 359 -21.68 26.76 -16.34
N GLY A 360 -20.38 26.57 -16.11
CA GLY A 360 -19.79 26.57 -14.77
C GLY A 360 -20.34 25.48 -13.85
N TYR A 361 -20.42 25.78 -12.56
CA TYR A 361 -20.82 24.82 -11.51
C TYR A 361 -22.33 24.82 -11.19
N GLN A 362 -23.13 25.64 -11.88
CA GLN A 362 -24.51 25.93 -11.46
C GLN A 362 -25.62 25.28 -12.31
N SER A 363 -25.32 24.69 -13.48
CA SER A 363 -26.33 24.13 -14.38
C SER A 363 -26.53 22.61 -14.22
N GLY A 364 -27.79 22.16 -14.03
CA GLY A 364 -28.23 20.76 -14.24
C GLY A 364 -27.85 19.72 -13.19
N GLY A 365 -27.75 20.09 -11.91
CA GLY A 365 -27.40 19.19 -10.80
C GLY A 365 -25.89 19.12 -10.52
N LYS A 366 -25.54 19.01 -9.23
CA LYS A 366 -24.15 18.98 -8.77
C LYS A 366 -23.50 17.65 -9.13
N SER A 367 -22.48 17.70 -9.98
CA SER A 367 -21.65 16.53 -10.27
C SER A 367 -20.35 16.62 -9.50
N HIS A 368 -19.95 15.52 -8.87
CA HIS A 368 -18.81 15.50 -7.97
C HIS A 368 -17.75 14.50 -8.42
N GLN A 369 -16.50 14.85 -8.14
CA GLN A 369 -15.37 13.94 -8.15
C GLN A 369 -14.93 13.73 -6.72
N VAL A 370 -14.67 12.49 -6.35
CA VAL A 370 -14.13 12.10 -5.05
C VAL A 370 -12.78 11.45 -5.26
N SER A 371 -11.84 11.72 -4.37
CA SER A 371 -10.50 11.17 -4.48
C SER A 371 -9.90 10.85 -3.12
N PHE A 372 -8.90 9.98 -3.14
CA PHE A 372 -8.00 9.77 -2.03
C PHE A 372 -6.59 9.59 -2.59
N CYS A 373 -5.63 10.34 -2.07
CA CYS A 373 -4.23 10.20 -2.45
C CYS A 373 -3.39 10.04 -1.18
N GLY A 374 -2.48 9.07 -1.18
CA GLY A 374 -1.75 8.69 0.01
C GLY A 374 -0.69 7.64 -0.26
N TYR A 375 -0.13 7.12 0.82
CA TYR A 375 0.89 6.09 0.81
C TYR A 375 0.71 5.10 1.97
N PHE A 376 1.26 3.91 1.80
CA PHE A 376 1.23 2.83 2.76
C PHE A 376 2.48 1.94 2.61
N PRO A 377 2.97 1.33 3.71
CA PRO A 377 2.70 1.68 5.11
C PRO A 377 2.99 3.16 5.42
N ALA A 378 2.32 3.75 6.40
CA ALA A 378 2.57 5.16 6.75
C ALA A 378 3.91 5.37 7.48
N ASP A 379 4.37 4.37 8.22
CA ASP A 379 5.62 4.34 9.00
C ASP A 379 6.85 4.02 8.15
N HIS A 380 6.70 3.08 7.19
CA HIS A 380 7.73 2.70 6.23
C HIS A 380 7.17 2.67 4.80
N PRO A 381 6.98 3.82 4.14
CA PRO A 381 6.27 3.87 2.87
C PRO A 381 6.96 3.09 1.75
N GLU A 382 6.26 2.10 1.21
CA GLU A 382 6.72 1.32 0.04
C GLU A 382 5.91 1.66 -1.21
N TYR A 383 4.62 1.91 -1.02
CA TYR A 383 3.66 2.21 -2.08
C TYR A 383 2.98 3.55 -1.86
N SER A 384 2.69 4.22 -2.95
CA SER A 384 1.84 5.40 -3.01
C SER A 384 0.75 5.18 -4.05
N ALA A 385 -0.45 5.67 -3.79
CA ALA A 385 -1.53 5.56 -4.76
C ALA A 385 -2.45 6.78 -4.76
N ILE A 386 -3.11 6.98 -5.90
CA ILE A 386 -4.23 7.89 -6.03
C ILE A 386 -5.43 7.13 -6.57
N VAL A 387 -6.58 7.33 -5.94
CA VAL A 387 -7.88 6.88 -6.41
C VAL A 387 -8.71 8.11 -6.72
N VAL A 388 -9.31 8.16 -7.90
CA VAL A 388 -10.25 9.20 -8.33
C VAL A 388 -11.50 8.54 -8.86
N ILE A 389 -12.67 8.92 -8.37
CA ILE A 389 -13.97 8.42 -8.83
C ILE A 389 -14.85 9.60 -9.22
N ARG A 390 -15.51 9.48 -10.38
CA ARG A 390 -16.27 10.55 -11.01
C ARG A 390 -17.75 10.23 -11.06
N GLN A 391 -18.54 11.23 -10.69
CA GLN A 391 -20.00 11.21 -10.77
C GLN A 391 -20.59 9.94 -10.13
N PRO A 392 -20.31 9.65 -8.85
CA PRO A 392 -21.01 8.58 -8.14
C PRO A 392 -22.51 8.88 -8.11
N ARG A 393 -23.35 7.89 -8.41
CA ARG A 393 -24.80 8.10 -8.65
C ARG A 393 -25.70 7.57 -7.55
N SER A 394 -25.29 6.52 -6.83
CA SER A 394 -26.18 5.86 -5.84
C SER A 394 -26.02 6.33 -4.40
N GLU A 395 -24.94 7.07 -4.08
CA GLU A 395 -24.64 7.51 -2.71
C GLU A 395 -24.12 8.95 -2.68
N LEU A 396 -24.22 9.59 -1.51
CA LEU A 396 -23.61 10.89 -1.28
C LEU A 396 -22.09 10.82 -1.50
N PRO A 397 -21.51 11.70 -2.33
CA PRO A 397 -20.08 11.69 -2.64
C PRO A 397 -19.21 11.81 -1.38
N SER A 398 -18.32 10.85 -1.16
CA SER A 398 -17.39 10.84 -0.03
C SER A 398 -16.02 10.30 -0.43
N GLY A 399 -15.00 11.17 -0.46
CA GLY A 399 -13.61 10.78 -0.71
C GLY A 399 -13.07 9.76 0.28
N GLY A 400 -13.50 9.82 1.55
CA GLY A 400 -13.07 8.85 2.58
C GLY A 400 -13.74 7.48 2.43
N ARG A 401 -15.04 7.42 2.14
CA ARG A 401 -15.77 6.14 2.03
C ARG A 401 -15.56 5.46 0.69
N GLN A 402 -15.65 6.21 -0.41
CA GLN A 402 -15.64 5.65 -1.76
C GLN A 402 -14.21 5.49 -2.27
N ALA A 403 -13.53 6.59 -2.59
CA ALA A 403 -12.15 6.54 -3.10
C ALA A 403 -11.16 5.96 -2.06
N GLY A 404 -11.32 6.36 -0.80
CA GLY A 404 -10.55 5.84 0.31
C GLY A 404 -10.82 4.36 0.61
N GLY A 405 -12.04 3.87 0.40
CA GLY A 405 -12.38 2.44 0.54
C GLY A 405 -11.64 1.57 -0.47
N VAL A 406 -11.57 2.02 -1.73
CA VAL A 406 -10.75 1.37 -2.77
C VAL A 406 -9.28 1.38 -2.40
N PHE A 407 -8.75 2.51 -1.93
CA PHE A 407 -7.36 2.61 -1.48
C PHE A 407 -7.06 1.61 -0.36
N LYS A 408 -7.94 1.51 0.64
CA LYS A 408 -7.80 0.56 1.74
C LYS A 408 -7.81 -0.89 1.25
N ASP A 409 -8.75 -1.28 0.38
CA ASP A 409 -8.83 -2.64 -0.17
C ASP A 409 -7.55 -3.00 -0.94
N ILE A 410 -7.03 -2.08 -1.74
CA ILE A 410 -5.75 -2.26 -2.45
C ILE A 410 -4.60 -2.43 -1.46
N ALA A 411 -4.48 -1.53 -0.49
CA ALA A 411 -3.42 -1.57 0.51
C ALA A 411 -3.45 -2.90 1.27
N GLU A 412 -4.58 -3.28 1.86
CA GLU A 412 -4.72 -4.52 2.63
C GLU A 412 -4.38 -5.78 1.80
N ARG A 413 -4.81 -5.84 0.53
CA ARG A 413 -4.52 -7.00 -0.35
C ARG A 413 -3.05 -7.12 -0.72
N ILE A 414 -2.39 -6.01 -1.04
CA ILE A 414 -0.96 -5.99 -1.36
C ILE A 414 -0.16 -6.43 -0.13
N CYS A 415 -0.46 -5.83 1.01
CA CYS A 415 0.23 -6.09 2.27
C CYS A 415 0.03 -7.53 2.76
N ALA A 416 -1.19 -8.06 2.64
CA ALA A 416 -1.49 -9.46 2.99
C ALA A 416 -0.66 -10.46 2.17
N ARG A 417 -0.38 -10.13 0.90
CA ARG A 417 0.44 -10.96 0.01
C ARG A 417 1.93 -10.83 0.31
N GLU A 418 2.43 -9.61 0.43
CA GLU A 418 3.87 -9.35 0.52
C GLU A 418 4.44 -9.56 1.91
N TRP A 419 3.73 -9.11 2.95
CA TRP A 419 4.31 -9.09 4.30
C TRP A 419 4.06 -10.33 5.13
N ARG A 420 3.42 -11.37 4.57
CA ARG A 420 2.91 -12.52 5.37
C ARG A 420 2.39 -11.98 6.69
N VAL A 421 1.46 -11.01 6.62
CA VAL A 421 0.85 -10.41 7.82
C VAL A 421 0.55 -11.59 8.70
N LYS A 422 1.24 -11.74 9.83
CA LYS A 422 0.78 -12.66 10.87
C LYS A 422 -0.45 -11.92 11.35
N PRO A 423 -1.69 -12.23 10.89
CA PRO A 423 -2.84 -11.59 11.50
C PRO A 423 -2.64 -11.83 12.97
N GLY A 424 -2.56 -10.76 13.78
CA GLY A 424 -2.17 -10.86 15.19
C GLY A 424 -2.94 -12.03 15.76
N ALA A 425 -2.24 -13.15 15.95
CA ALA A 425 -2.91 -14.43 16.03
C ALA A 425 -3.75 -14.32 17.29
N ARG A 426 -5.08 -14.23 17.14
CA ARG A 426 -5.95 -14.50 18.26
C ARG A 426 -5.45 -15.84 18.77
N SER A 427 -4.91 -15.83 19.99
CA SER A 427 -4.48 -17.06 20.65
C SER A 427 -5.64 -18.02 20.47
N ASP A 428 -5.38 -19.10 19.74
CA ASP A 428 -6.37 -20.14 19.56
C ASP A 428 -6.85 -20.50 20.97
N SER A 429 -8.16 -20.51 21.20
CA SER A 429 -8.74 -20.84 22.52
C SER A 429 -8.59 -22.32 22.85
N LEU A 430 -7.95 -23.09 21.96
CA LEU A 430 -7.48 -24.42 22.23
C LEU A 430 -6.30 -24.33 23.21
N PRO A 431 -6.35 -25.02 24.36
CA PRO A 431 -5.25 -25.01 25.31
C PRO A 431 -3.97 -25.43 24.58
N SER A 432 -2.90 -24.64 24.71
CA SER A 432 -1.59 -25.06 24.21
C SER A 432 -1.29 -26.40 24.86
N ILE A 433 -1.33 -27.48 24.08
CA ILE A 433 -1.02 -28.81 24.57
C ILE A 433 0.48 -28.79 24.87
N GLN A 434 0.84 -28.47 26.11
CA GLN A 434 2.22 -28.62 26.56
C GLN A 434 2.58 -30.10 26.38
N PRO A 435 3.71 -30.42 25.73
CA PRO A 435 4.10 -31.80 25.54
C PRO A 435 4.21 -32.49 26.91
N PRO A 436 3.82 -33.77 27.02
CA PRO A 436 3.93 -34.50 28.28
C PRO A 436 5.39 -34.56 28.70
N VAL A 437 5.68 -34.05 29.91
CA VAL A 437 7.02 -34.05 30.49
C VAL A 437 7.16 -35.27 31.39
N MET A 438 8.15 -36.12 31.11
CA MET A 438 8.42 -37.35 31.86
C MET A 438 9.22 -37.05 33.14
N TYR A 439 9.20 -37.99 34.08
CA TYR A 439 10.06 -37.93 35.26
C TYR A 439 11.48 -38.27 34.82
N GLY A 440 12.48 -37.70 35.48
CA GLY A 440 13.85 -37.83 35.01
C GLY A 440 14.85 -37.00 35.79
N GLN A 441 16.06 -36.90 35.24
CA GLN A 441 17.13 -36.14 35.87
C GLN A 441 16.83 -34.63 35.85
N ALA A 442 16.94 -33.97 37.00
CA ALA A 442 16.55 -32.57 37.19
C ALA A 442 17.26 -31.62 36.21
N SER A 443 18.57 -31.82 35.97
CA SER A 443 19.38 -30.98 35.08
C SER A 443 18.91 -31.07 33.62
N LEU A 444 18.65 -32.28 33.13
CA LEU A 444 18.19 -32.54 31.77
C LEU A 444 16.76 -32.05 31.56
N THR A 445 15.86 -32.35 32.49
CA THR A 445 14.47 -31.88 32.45
C THR A 445 14.41 -30.36 32.39
N LYS A 446 15.17 -29.66 33.26
CA LYS A 446 15.25 -28.19 33.24
C LYS A 446 15.87 -27.63 31.96
N ARG A 447 16.80 -28.34 31.32
CA ARG A 447 17.40 -27.93 30.05
C ARG A 447 16.37 -27.99 28.93
N VAL A 448 15.58 -29.06 28.87
CA VAL A 448 14.52 -29.22 27.88
C VAL A 448 13.41 -28.19 28.09
N LEU A 449 12.94 -27.99 29.33
CA LEU A 449 11.90 -27.00 29.63
C LEU A 449 12.33 -25.57 29.25
N ARG A 450 13.59 -25.20 29.52
CA ARG A 450 14.15 -23.91 29.10
C ARG A 450 14.29 -23.78 27.59
N HIS A 451 14.60 -24.87 26.88
CA HIS A 451 14.68 -24.84 25.41
C HIS A 451 13.32 -24.56 24.75
N PHE A 452 12.24 -24.97 25.40
CA PHE A 452 10.86 -24.76 24.92
C PHE A 452 10.13 -23.59 25.60
N ASP A 453 10.85 -22.73 26.35
CA ASP A 453 10.30 -21.58 27.07
C ASP A 453 9.11 -21.93 27.99
N ILE A 454 9.11 -23.12 28.59
CA ILE A 454 8.04 -23.58 29.49
C ILE A 454 8.35 -23.13 30.94
N PRO A 455 7.50 -22.29 31.57
CA PRO A 455 7.74 -21.83 32.94
C PRO A 455 7.77 -22.99 33.95
N GLN A 456 8.72 -22.96 34.89
CA GLN A 456 8.92 -24.02 35.87
C GLN A 456 9.12 -23.50 37.30
N THR A 457 8.70 -24.29 38.28
CA THR A 457 8.92 -24.04 39.72
C THR A 457 9.46 -25.28 40.41
N GLU A 458 10.16 -25.08 41.52
CA GLU A 458 10.80 -26.16 42.29
C GLU A 458 10.25 -26.17 43.72
N ALA A 459 9.88 -27.34 44.23
CA ALA A 459 9.49 -27.54 45.61
C ALA A 459 10.38 -28.60 46.26
N ASN A 460 10.86 -28.32 47.48
CA ASN A 460 11.73 -29.16 48.33
C ASN A 460 13.01 -29.64 47.62
N LYS A 461 14.19 -29.19 48.06
CA LYS A 461 15.49 -29.57 47.46
C LYS A 461 16.25 -30.56 48.35
N PRO A 462 15.90 -31.87 48.37
CA PRO A 462 16.69 -32.92 49.00
C PRO A 462 17.88 -33.33 48.12
N SER A 463 18.71 -34.23 48.63
CA SER A 463 19.95 -34.79 48.05
C SER A 463 19.78 -35.68 46.81
N SER A 464 18.69 -35.53 46.05
CA SER A 464 18.36 -36.37 44.90
C SER A 464 18.49 -35.59 43.59
N ASP A 465 19.04 -36.21 42.56
CA ASP A 465 19.12 -35.62 41.20
C ASP A 465 17.87 -35.91 40.36
N TRP A 466 16.86 -36.59 40.91
CA TRP A 466 15.68 -37.06 40.20
C TRP A 466 14.44 -36.28 40.58
N VAL A 467 13.65 -35.87 39.57
CA VAL A 467 12.43 -35.08 39.77
C VAL A 467 11.21 -35.76 39.17
N GLY A 468 10.13 -35.76 39.95
CA GLY A 468 8.77 -35.93 39.50
C GLY A 468 8.23 -34.61 38.93
N VAL A 469 7.33 -34.75 37.97
CA VAL A 469 6.77 -33.64 37.21
C VAL A 469 5.26 -33.58 37.36
N LYS A 470 4.73 -32.37 37.61
CA LYS A 470 3.30 -32.09 37.57
C LYS A 470 3.03 -30.92 36.63
N ASN A 471 2.19 -31.15 35.62
CA ASN A 471 1.79 -30.12 34.65
C ASN A 471 0.48 -29.45 35.11
N THR A 472 0.47 -28.12 35.17
CA THR A 472 -0.69 -27.30 35.58
C THR A 472 -1.39 -26.62 34.39
N GLY A 473 -0.95 -26.88 33.16
CA GLY A 473 -1.42 -26.25 31.92
C GLY A 473 -0.76 -24.90 31.62
N LYS A 474 -0.29 -24.16 32.65
CA LYS A 474 0.44 -22.89 32.48
C LYS A 474 1.92 -22.97 32.87
N ARG A 475 2.29 -23.94 33.70
CA ARG A 475 3.66 -24.15 34.21
C ARG A 475 3.90 -25.61 34.61
N VAL A 476 5.16 -25.96 34.75
CA VAL A 476 5.63 -27.27 35.20
C VAL A 476 6.17 -27.17 36.63
N GLU A 477 5.62 -27.97 37.54
CA GLU A 477 6.09 -28.08 38.92
C GLU A 477 7.02 -29.30 39.03
N LEU A 478 8.25 -29.07 39.50
CA LEU A 478 9.26 -30.11 39.73
C LEU A 478 9.32 -30.43 41.22
N THR A 479 9.12 -31.71 41.56
CA THR A 479 9.23 -32.24 42.93
C THR A 479 10.34 -33.28 42.96
N TYR A 480 11.34 -33.09 43.81
CA TYR A 480 12.43 -34.07 43.91
C TYR A 480 11.95 -35.37 44.54
N LEU A 481 12.35 -36.49 43.94
CA LEU A 481 11.96 -37.82 44.38
C LEU A 481 12.90 -38.30 45.50
N ASP A 482 12.33 -38.87 46.55
CA ASP A 482 13.08 -39.55 47.60
C ASP A 482 13.64 -40.89 47.08
N MET A 483 14.92 -41.13 47.35
CA MET A 483 15.74 -42.12 46.66
C MET A 483 16.59 -42.91 47.67
N ALA A 484 15.95 -43.72 48.51
CA ALA A 484 16.64 -44.56 49.50
C ALA A 484 17.66 -45.54 48.85
N ASP A 485 18.88 -45.61 49.40
CA ASP A 485 20.04 -46.30 48.78
C ASP A 485 19.98 -47.84 48.75
N ARG A 486 18.96 -48.47 49.35
CA ARG A 486 18.84 -49.94 49.43
C ARG A 486 17.48 -50.50 49.03
N LEU A 487 16.58 -49.66 48.55
CA LEU A 487 15.25 -50.07 48.11
C LEU A 487 15.11 -49.88 46.61
N VAL A 488 14.24 -50.68 46.00
CA VAL A 488 13.89 -50.49 44.59
C VAL A 488 13.19 -49.13 44.44
N PRO A 489 13.70 -48.20 43.62
CA PRO A 489 13.04 -46.92 43.39
C PRO A 489 11.74 -47.09 42.62
N ASP A 490 10.82 -46.14 42.81
CA ASP A 490 9.68 -45.98 41.91
C ASP A 490 10.14 -45.28 40.63
N VAL A 491 10.25 -46.04 39.54
CA VAL A 491 10.63 -45.52 38.22
C VAL A 491 9.42 -45.30 37.32
N ARG A 492 8.20 -45.49 37.83
CA ARG A 492 7.00 -45.22 37.05
C ARG A 492 6.99 -43.74 36.64
N ARG A 493 6.50 -43.48 35.44
CA ARG A 493 6.50 -42.18 34.77
C ARG A 493 7.86 -41.65 34.33
N MET A 494 8.96 -42.37 34.56
CA MET A 494 10.27 -42.03 34.01
C MET A 494 10.42 -42.43 32.54
N GLY A 495 11.28 -41.73 31.81
CA GLY A 495 11.72 -42.17 30.49
C GLY A 495 12.58 -43.43 30.57
N ALA A 496 12.53 -44.27 29.53
CA ALA A 496 13.25 -45.56 29.48
C ALA A 496 14.74 -45.46 29.86
N ARG A 497 15.45 -44.45 29.34
CA ARG A 497 16.88 -44.24 29.59
C ARG A 497 17.17 -43.90 31.03
N ASP A 498 16.38 -43.01 31.60
CA ASP A 498 16.50 -42.53 32.97
C ASP A 498 16.20 -43.65 33.97
N ALA A 499 15.13 -44.42 33.73
CA ALA A 499 14.78 -45.58 34.54
C ALA A 499 15.87 -46.67 34.49
N ALA A 500 16.37 -46.98 33.30
CA ALA A 500 17.42 -47.98 33.12
C ALA A 500 18.74 -47.56 33.78
N TYR A 501 19.12 -46.30 33.65
CA TYR A 501 20.31 -45.75 34.30
C TYR A 501 20.18 -45.79 35.84
N LEU A 502 19.05 -45.34 36.38
CA LEU A 502 18.82 -45.31 37.83
C LEU A 502 18.87 -46.71 38.44
N LEU A 503 18.16 -47.68 37.87
CA LEU A 503 18.15 -49.07 38.37
C LEU A 503 19.49 -49.77 38.14
N GLY A 504 20.13 -49.53 36.99
CA GLY A 504 21.46 -50.09 36.68
C GLY A 504 22.55 -49.57 37.61
N SER A 505 22.52 -48.27 37.95
CA SER A 505 23.45 -47.67 38.93
C SER A 505 23.34 -48.29 40.33
N ARG A 506 22.15 -48.83 40.65
CA ARG A 506 21.86 -49.57 41.88
C ARG A 506 22.21 -51.06 41.79
N GLY A 507 22.66 -51.53 40.62
CA GLY A 507 23.10 -52.91 40.42
C GLY A 507 21.98 -53.88 40.05
N LEU A 508 20.82 -53.41 39.63
CA LEU A 508 19.76 -54.24 39.03
C LEU A 508 20.02 -54.46 37.54
N SER A 509 19.65 -55.63 37.02
CA SER A 509 19.66 -55.92 35.59
C SER A 509 18.31 -55.52 34.98
N VAL A 510 18.29 -54.53 34.08
CA VAL A 510 17.03 -53.94 33.60
C VAL A 510 16.64 -54.56 32.25
N ASN A 511 15.44 -55.14 32.19
CA ASN A 511 14.81 -55.58 30.94
C ASN A 511 13.68 -54.61 30.57
N LEU A 512 13.71 -54.06 29.35
CA LEU A 512 12.72 -53.09 28.88
C LEU A 512 11.78 -53.76 27.87
N SER A 513 10.47 -53.64 28.09
CA SER A 513 9.42 -54.13 27.18
C SER A 513 8.51 -52.98 26.77
N GLY A 514 8.65 -52.52 25.53
CA GLY A 514 7.94 -51.36 24.98
C GLY A 514 8.85 -50.18 24.68
N LYS A 515 8.27 -49.00 24.49
CA LYS A 515 8.98 -47.73 24.22
C LYS A 515 8.30 -46.59 24.97
N GLY A 516 9.00 -45.50 25.22
CA GLY A 516 8.42 -44.32 25.87
C GLY A 516 8.60 -44.31 27.39
N ARG A 517 7.50 -44.20 28.13
CA ARG A 517 7.48 -43.96 29.58
C ARG A 517 7.15 -45.24 30.34
N VAL A 518 7.81 -45.46 31.48
CA VAL A 518 7.54 -46.63 32.32
C VAL A 518 6.14 -46.55 32.94
N VAL A 519 5.32 -47.57 32.70
CA VAL A 519 3.96 -47.73 33.24
C VAL A 519 3.97 -48.65 34.46
N SER A 520 4.74 -49.72 34.40
CA SER A 520 4.87 -50.69 35.48
C SER A 520 6.27 -51.28 35.57
N GLN A 521 6.59 -51.79 36.76
CA GLN A 521 7.84 -52.47 37.09
C GLN A 521 7.52 -53.78 37.80
N SER A 522 8.25 -54.84 37.48
CA SER A 522 8.03 -56.19 38.01
C SER A 522 8.36 -56.35 39.51
N ILE A 523 9.17 -55.46 40.07
CA ILE A 523 9.49 -55.43 41.52
C ILE A 523 8.90 -54.17 42.13
N SER A 524 8.07 -54.33 43.16
CA SER A 524 7.40 -53.21 43.82
C SER A 524 8.39 -52.18 44.38
N PRO A 525 8.14 -50.87 44.19
CA PRO A 525 8.93 -49.82 44.83
C PRO A 525 9.01 -50.01 46.35
N GLY A 526 10.15 -49.71 46.96
CA GLY A 526 10.36 -49.89 48.40
C GLY A 526 10.77 -51.31 48.81
N SER A 527 10.83 -52.27 47.89
CA SER A 527 11.31 -53.63 48.17
C SER A 527 12.83 -53.67 48.29
N LEU A 528 13.35 -54.61 49.09
CA LEU A 528 14.77 -54.99 49.04
C LEU A 528 15.07 -55.74 47.74
N TYR A 529 16.29 -55.60 47.23
CA TYR A 529 16.76 -56.31 46.03
C TYR A 529 18.20 -56.79 46.20
N ASN A 530 18.55 -57.83 45.45
CA ASN A 530 19.92 -58.34 45.38
C ASN A 530 20.64 -57.77 44.15
N LYS A 531 21.95 -57.55 44.26
CA LYS A 531 22.77 -57.11 43.12
C LYS A 531 22.72 -58.17 42.02
N GLY A 532 22.44 -57.76 40.78
CA GLY A 532 22.24 -58.62 39.61
C GLY A 532 20.81 -59.12 39.42
N GLN A 533 19.88 -58.83 40.35
CA GLN A 533 18.48 -59.22 40.19
C GLN A 533 17.85 -58.53 38.99
N THR A 534 17.12 -59.29 38.17
CA THR A 534 16.47 -58.77 36.97
C THR A 534 15.15 -58.08 37.31
N ILE A 535 14.98 -56.85 36.82
CA ILE A 535 13.73 -56.10 36.88
C ILE A 535 13.24 -55.81 35.45
N THR A 536 12.07 -56.33 35.11
CA THR A 536 11.35 -56.00 33.88
C THR A 536 10.52 -54.74 34.06
N LEU A 537 10.65 -53.79 33.12
CA LEU A 537 9.85 -52.57 33.02
C LEU A 537 8.97 -52.64 31.77
N HIS A 538 7.69 -52.29 31.91
CA HIS A 538 6.77 -52.16 30.77
C HIS A 538 6.56 -50.67 30.45
N LEU A 539 6.66 -50.32 29.17
CA LEU A 539 6.64 -48.94 28.69
C LEU A 539 5.55 -48.69 27.66
N GLU A 540 4.98 -47.48 27.68
CA GLU A 540 3.99 -46.96 26.71
C GLU A 540 4.44 -45.68 26.01
#